data_AF-A0AA37NJU1-F1
#
_entry.id   AF-A0AA37NJU1-F1
#
_cell.length_a   1.000
_cell.length_b   1.000
_cell.length_c   1.000
_cell.angle_alpha   90.00
_cell.angle_beta   90.00
_cell.angle_gamma   90.00
#
_symmetry.space_group_name_H-M   'P 1'
#
loop_
_entity.id
_entity.type
_entity.pdbx_description
1 polymer ?
#
loop_
_entity_poly.entity_id
_entity_poly.type
_entity_poly.pdbx_seq_one_letter_code
_entity_poly.pdbx_strand_id
1 'polypeptide(L)' 'MPEYCYSATLEEIEAKGWSLVPSKYIEFKNRDEGIDFDTKMKQLQSEMRELLRQEEESKRELSNLFKELGYGLE' A
#
# COMPACT_ATOMS: atom_id res chain seq x y z
N MET A 1 12.89 22.56 -0.92
CA MET A 1 12.86 21.34 -1.76
C MET A 1 14.07 20.47 -1.42
N PRO A 2 14.08 19.83 -0.24
CA PRO A 2 15.25 19.05 0.21
C PRO A 2 15.44 17.70 -0.53
N GLU A 3 14.41 17.23 -1.24
CA GLU A 3 14.38 15.90 -1.89
C GLU A 3 14.81 15.90 -3.36
N TYR A 4 15.10 17.07 -3.97
CA TYR A 4 15.33 17.19 -5.42
C TYR A 4 16.74 17.63 -5.81
N CYS A 5 17.35 18.55 -5.05
CA CYS A 5 18.66 19.10 -5.34
C CYS A 5 19.47 19.27 -4.06
N TYR A 6 20.75 18.91 -4.11
CA TYR A 6 21.72 19.12 -3.03
C TYR A 6 23.00 19.74 -3.60
N SER A 7 23.48 20.80 -2.99
CA SER A 7 24.74 21.45 -3.35
C SER A 7 25.83 20.95 -2.41
N ALA A 8 26.72 20.09 -2.92
CA ALA A 8 27.86 19.56 -2.17
C ALA A 8 29.11 20.43 -2.37
N THR A 9 29.91 20.57 -1.31
CA THR A 9 31.24 21.19 -1.39
C THR A 9 32.29 20.21 -1.94
N LEU A 10 33.43 20.73 -2.39
CA LEU A 10 34.51 19.90 -2.94
C LEU A 10 35.07 18.92 -1.90
N GLU A 11 35.15 19.36 -0.64
CA GLU A 11 35.62 18.55 0.50
C GLU A 11 34.69 17.35 0.76
N GLU A 12 33.38 17.53 0.65
CA GLU A 12 32.40 16.45 0.81
C GLU A 12 32.46 15.42 -0.33
N ILE A 13 32.67 15.89 -1.56
CA ILE A 13 32.83 15.04 -2.74
C ILE A 13 34.10 14.20 -2.60
N GLU A 14 35.20 14.79 -2.13
CA GLU A 14 36.46 14.08 -1.85
C GLU A 14 36.26 13.01 -0.77
N ALA A 15 35.63 13.36 0.36
CA ALA A 15 35.33 12.43 1.45
C ALA A 15 34.43 11.25 1.02
N LYS A 16 33.58 11.45 0.00
CA LYS A 16 32.69 10.41 -0.56
C LYS A 16 33.31 9.66 -1.76
N GLY A 17 34.59 9.89 -2.04
CA GLY A 17 35.38 9.22 -3.07
C GLY A 17 35.06 9.67 -4.50
N TRP A 18 34.79 10.96 -4.70
CA TRP A 18 34.44 11.58 -5.99
C TRP A 18 33.18 11.01 -6.65
N SER A 19 32.38 10.29 -5.86
CA SER A 19 31.17 9.64 -6.32
C SER A 19 30.03 10.64 -6.33
N LEU A 20 29.53 11.04 -7.50
CA LEU A 20 28.45 12.03 -7.66
C LEU A 20 27.04 11.38 -7.68
N VAL A 21 26.92 10.15 -7.17
CA VAL A 21 25.61 9.46 -7.15
C VAL A 21 24.65 10.22 -6.22
N PRO A 22 23.47 10.63 -6.70
CA PRO A 22 22.56 11.51 -5.95
C PRO A 22 22.18 10.97 -4.57
N SER A 23 22.06 9.64 -4.44
CA SER A 23 21.75 8.94 -3.19
C SER A 23 22.76 9.16 -2.05
N LYS A 24 23.98 9.58 -2.36
CA LYS A 24 25.00 9.91 -1.34
C LYS A 24 24.87 11.32 -0.77
N TYR A 25 24.07 12.18 -1.38
CA TYR A 25 23.97 13.62 -1.05
C TYR A 25 22.55 14.05 -0.72
N ILE A 26 21.57 13.45 -1.38
CA ILE A 26 20.16 13.74 -1.16
C ILE A 26 19.64 12.81 -0.07
N GLU A 27 19.39 13.36 1.12
CA GLU A 27 18.73 12.63 2.19
C GLU A 27 17.26 12.41 1.83
N PHE A 28 16.88 11.15 1.64
CA PHE A 28 15.47 10.77 1.55
C PHE A 28 14.87 10.87 2.94
N LYS A 29 14.27 12.01 3.27
CA LYS A 29 13.40 12.09 4.44
C LYS A 29 12.24 11.12 4.23
N ASN A 30 12.15 10.14 5.12
CA ASN A 30 11.07 9.18 5.13
C ASN A 30 9.77 9.94 5.43
N ARG A 31 8.95 10.23 4.41
CA ARG A 31 7.66 10.92 4.59
C ARG A 31 6.64 10.12 5.42
N ASP A 32 6.97 8.87 5.74
CA ASP A 32 6.13 7.92 6.45
C ASP A 32 6.30 7.91 7.97
N GLU A 33 7.07 8.83 8.57
CA GLU A 33 7.23 8.96 10.05
C GLU A 33 5.91 9.19 10.82
N GLY A 34 4.77 9.36 10.14
CA GLY A 34 3.44 9.47 10.75
C GLY A 34 2.37 8.52 10.18
N ILE A 35 2.72 7.55 9.34
CA ILE A 35 1.75 6.61 8.78
C ILE A 35 1.68 5.37 9.69
N ASP A 36 0.63 5.29 10.51
CA ASP A 36 0.33 4.11 11.32
C ASP A 36 -0.18 2.97 10.42
N PHE A 37 0.77 2.24 9.84
CA PHE A 37 0.49 1.12 8.95
C PHE A 37 -0.35 0.04 9.63
N ASP A 38 -0.18 -0.17 10.93
CA ASP A 38 -0.95 -1.15 11.70
C ASP A 38 -2.45 -0.80 11.71
N THR A 39 -2.79 0.46 11.99
CA THR A 39 -4.18 0.95 11.94
C THR A 39 -4.75 0.85 10.53
N LYS A 40 -3.99 1.25 9.50
CA LYS A 40 -4.47 1.14 8.11
C LYS A 40 -4.69 -0.31 7.68
N MET A 41 -3.79 -1.22 8.06
CA MET A 41 -3.95 -2.65 7.75
C MET A 41 -5.13 -3.27 8.52
N LYS A 42 -5.34 -2.92 9.78
CA LYS A 42 -6.51 -3.36 10.57
C LYS A 42 -7.82 -2.86 9.97
N GLN A 43 -7.86 -1.59 9.54
CA GLN A 43 -9.03 -1.05 8.86
C GLN A 43 -9.30 -1.82 7.56
N LEU A 44 -8.28 -1.99 6.72
CA LEU A 44 -8.40 -2.73 5.47
C LEU A 44 -8.84 -4.17 5.69
N GLN A 45 -8.34 -4.83 6.74
CA GLN A 45 -8.75 -6.19 7.11
C GLN A 45 -10.24 -6.25 7.47
N SER A 46 -10.74 -5.26 8.22
CA SER A 46 -12.15 -5.17 8.58
C SER A 46 -13.02 -4.98 7.33
N GLU A 47 -12.64 -4.07 6.43
CA GLU A 47 -13.36 -3.82 5.18
C GLU A 47 -13.38 -5.07 4.29
N MET A 48 -12.24 -5.75 4.13
CA MET A 48 -12.19 -7.01 3.38
C MET A 48 -13.08 -8.10 3.98
N ARG A 49 -13.16 -8.19 5.32
CA ARG A 49 -14.02 -9.17 5.98
C ARG A 49 -15.50 -8.91 5.71
N GLU A 50 -15.90 -7.64 5.71
CA GLU A 50 -17.27 -7.25 5.40
C GLU A 50 -17.63 -7.55 3.95
N LEU A 51 -16.75 -7.22 2.99
CA LEU A 51 -16.95 -7.53 1.58
C LEU A 51 -17.10 -9.03 1.33
N LEU A 52 -16.25 -9.86 1.95
CA LEU A 52 -16.36 -11.32 1.85
C LEU A 52 -17.67 -11.87 2.42
N ARG A 53 -18.19 -11.26 3.48
CA ARG A 53 -19.50 -11.63 4.06
C ARG A 53 -20.64 -11.30 3.09
N GLN A 54 -20.60 -10.11 2.49
CA GLN A 54 -21.61 -9.67 1.52
C GLN A 54 -21.60 -10.53 0.25
N GLU A 55 -20.41 -10.90 -0.23
CA GLU A 55 -20.26 -11.83 -1.36
C GLU A 55 -20.88 -13.20 -1.07
N GLU A 56 -20.64 -13.77 0.12
CA GLU A 56 -21.25 -15.05 0.48
C GLU A 56 -22.77 -14.94 0.59
N GLU A 57 -23.28 -13.87 1.17
CA GLU A 57 -24.72 -13.59 1.28
C GLU A 57 -25.35 -13.47 -0.11
N SER A 58 -24.80 -12.64 -0.99
CA SER A 58 -25.24 -12.48 -2.38
C SER A 58 -25.21 -13.80 -3.15
N LYS A 59 -24.15 -14.62 -2.96
CA LYS A 59 -24.05 -15.94 -3.58
C LYS A 59 -25.11 -16.91 -3.07
N ARG A 60 -25.42 -16.88 -1.76
CA ARG A 60 -26.50 -17.70 -1.18
C ARG A 60 -27.86 -17.28 -1.71
N GLU A 61 -28.13 -15.98 -1.78
CA GLU A 61 -29.38 -15.45 -2.35
C GLU A 61 -29.55 -15.86 -3.81
N LEU A 62 -28.52 -15.70 -4.63
CA LEU A 62 -28.53 -16.16 -6.02
C LEU A 62 -28.76 -17.67 -6.12
N SER A 63 -28.08 -18.48 -5.30
CA SER A 63 -28.27 -19.93 -5.29
C SER A 63 -29.70 -20.32 -4.91
N ASN A 64 -30.29 -19.63 -3.92
CA ASN A 64 -31.67 -19.85 -3.52
C ASN A 64 -32.66 -19.46 -4.64
N LEU A 65 -32.42 -18.34 -5.33
CA LEU A 65 -33.21 -17.93 -6.49
C LEU A 65 -33.18 -19.00 -7.60
N PHE A 66 -31.99 -19.54 -7.92
CA PHE A 66 -31.86 -20.63 -8.90
C PHE A 66 -32.62 -21.90 -8.48
N LYS A 67 -32.62 -22.24 -7.19
CA LYS A 67 -33.41 -23.37 -6.65
C LYS A 67 -34.91 -23.12 -6.76
N GLU A 68 -35.38 -21.92 -6.41
CA GLU A 68 -36.81 -21.56 -6.49
C GLU A 68 -37.32 -21.59 -7.94
N LEU A 69 -36.48 -21.18 -8.90
CA LEU A 69 -36.77 -21.26 -10.32
C LEU A 69 -36.72 -22.67 -10.91
N GLY A 70 -36.37 -23.69 -10.10
CA GLY A 70 -36.31 -25.09 -10.55
C GLY A 70 -35.01 -25.48 -11.28
N TYR A 71 -33.98 -24.64 -11.22
CA TYR A 71 -32.65 -24.86 -11.82
C TYR A 71 -31.58 -25.08 -10.74
N GLY A 72 -31.93 -25.71 -9.62
CA GLY A 72 -30.97 -26.05 -8.57
C GLY A 72 -29.84 -26.89 -9.16
N LEU A 73 -28.61 -26.40 -9.06
CA LEU A 73 -27.42 -27.18 -9.38
C LEU A 73 -27.28 -28.24 -8.26
N GLU A 74 -27.54 -29.50 -8.59
CA GLU A 74 -27.14 -30.67 -7.78
C GLU A 74 -25.60 -30.79 -7.71
#